data_AF-A0A060Z9U2-F1
#
_entry.id   AF-A0A060Z9U2-F1
#
_cell.length_a   1.000
_cell.length_b   1.000
_cell.length_c   1.000
_cell.angle_alpha   90.00
_cell.angle_beta   90.00
_cell.angle_gamma   90.00
#
_symmetry.space_group_name_H-M   'P 1'
#
loop_
_entity.id
_entity.type
_entity.pdbx_description
1 polymer ?
#
loop_
_entity_poly.entity_id
_entity_poly.type
_entity_poly.pdbx_seq_one_letter_code
_entity_poly.pdbx_strand_id
1 'polypeptide(L)'
;MLIVLPASHAVPQHRMSGAKTQMIMEDWDFLQLQCALYINSELSGIPLNMAPKKWTRGFVQRLKGKQGRFRGNLSGKRVDFSGRTVISPDPNLRIDEVAVPVHVAKILTYPEKVNKANLEMLRKLVRSGPEVHPGANFIQQRHTQMKRSGQFYWTCLVSFKSMS
;
A
#
# COMPACT_ATOMS: atom_id res chain seq x y z
N MET A 1 3.65 -22.43 -2.87
CA MET A 1 4.22 -22.32 -4.22
C MET A 1 5.50 -23.14 -4.37
N LEU A 2 6.51 -22.98 -3.51
CA LEU A 2 7.78 -23.74 -3.59
C LEU A 2 7.63 -25.29 -3.52
N ILE A 3 6.58 -25.81 -2.88
CA ILE A 3 6.36 -27.28 -2.72
C ILE A 3 5.45 -27.86 -3.83
N VAL A 4 4.58 -27.03 -4.42
CA VAL A 4 3.57 -27.48 -5.40
C VAL A 4 4.19 -27.71 -6.78
N LEU A 5 5.11 -26.83 -7.19
CA LEU A 5 5.75 -26.93 -8.51
C LEU A 5 6.58 -28.22 -8.68
N PRO A 6 7.44 -28.62 -7.73
CA PRO A 6 8.16 -29.90 -7.82
C PRO A 6 7.22 -31.11 -7.86
N ALA A 7 6.18 -31.12 -7.02
CA ALA A 7 5.20 -32.22 -7.00
C ALA A 7 4.41 -32.33 -8.32
N SER A 8 4.07 -31.19 -8.94
CA SER A 8 3.37 -31.18 -10.23
C SER A 8 4.20 -31.72 -11.39
N HIS A 9 5.53 -31.57 -11.33
CA HIS A 9 6.45 -32.11 -12.34
C HIS A 9 6.78 -33.59 -12.11
N ALA A 10 6.70 -34.07 -10.87
CA ALA A 10 6.98 -35.47 -10.54
C ALA A 10 5.93 -36.45 -11.11
N VAL A 11 4.64 -36.10 -11.07
CA VAL A 11 3.55 -36.98 -11.54
C VAL A 11 3.68 -37.37 -13.03
N PRO A 12 3.91 -36.44 -13.98
CA PRO A 12 4.17 -36.80 -15.38
C PRO A 12 5.46 -37.61 -15.57
N GLN A 13 6.51 -37.33 -14.79
CA GLN A 13 7.79 -38.04 -14.89
C GLN A 13 7.66 -39.50 -14.46
N HIS A 14 6.99 -39.77 -13.34
CA HIS A 14 6.74 -41.13 -12.86
C HIS A 14 5.81 -41.92 -13.79
N ARG A 15 4.88 -41.23 -14.47
CA ARG A 15 4.04 -41.84 -15.51
C ARG A 15 4.85 -42.22 -16.76
N MET A 16 5.80 -41.39 -17.18
CA MET A 16 6.67 -41.66 -18.34
C MET A 16 7.72 -42.74 -18.05
N SER A 17 8.22 -42.81 -16.82
CA SER A 17 9.21 -43.81 -16.41
C SER A 17 8.62 -45.19 -16.13
N GLY A 18 7.30 -45.38 -16.26
CA GLY A 18 6.62 -46.64 -15.94
C GLY A 18 6.66 -46.98 -14.45
N ALA A 19 6.65 -45.98 -13.56
CA ALA A 19 6.63 -46.20 -12.12
C ALA A 19 5.38 -46.99 -11.69
N LYS A 20 5.47 -47.68 -10.54
CA LYS A 20 4.37 -48.47 -10.00
C LYS A 20 3.13 -47.60 -9.80
N THR A 21 1.95 -48.12 -10.14
CA THR A 21 0.66 -47.42 -9.99
C THR A 21 0.45 -46.86 -8.58
N GLN A 22 0.90 -47.58 -7.55
CA GLN A 22 0.83 -47.15 -6.15
C GLN A 22 1.59 -45.83 -5.90
N MET A 23 2.80 -45.68 -6.46
CA MET A 23 3.60 -44.46 -6.30
C MET A 23 2.93 -43.26 -6.99
N ILE A 24 2.35 -43.48 -8.17
CA ILE A 24 1.64 -42.43 -8.92
C ILE A 24 0.40 -41.95 -8.14
N MET A 25 -0.32 -42.87 -7.48
CA MET A 25 -1.45 -42.53 -6.61
C MET A 25 -1.01 -41.73 -5.39
N GLU A 26 0.09 -42.12 -4.73
CA GLU A 26 0.65 -41.39 -3.59
C GLU A 26 1.10 -39.97 -3.96
N ASP A 27 1.74 -39.80 -5.12
CA ASP A 27 2.15 -38.47 -5.61
C ASP A 27 0.95 -37.58 -5.98
N TRP A 28 -0.10 -38.19 -6.54
CA TRP A 28 -1.34 -37.50 -6.84
C TRP A 28 -2.03 -36.98 -5.58
N ASP A 29 -2.16 -37.85 -4.57
CA ASP A 29 -2.75 -37.49 -3.28
C ASP A 29 -1.92 -36.42 -2.56
N PHE A 30 -0.59 -36.52 -2.64
CA PHE A 30 0.32 -35.50 -2.12
C PHE A 30 0.10 -34.16 -2.80
N LEU A 31 0.07 -34.12 -4.14
CA LEU A 31 -0.16 -32.90 -4.91
C LEU A 31 -1.51 -32.27 -4.59
N GLN A 32 -2.56 -33.08 -4.51
CA GLN A 32 -3.91 -32.63 -4.17
C GLN A 32 -3.94 -31.95 -2.80
N LEU A 33 -3.31 -32.57 -1.80
CA LEU A 33 -3.23 -32.02 -0.45
C LEU A 33 -2.43 -30.71 -0.40
N GLN A 34 -1.30 -30.61 -1.11
CA GLN A 34 -0.51 -29.37 -1.16
C GLN A 34 -1.28 -28.22 -1.81
N CYS A 35 -2.07 -28.50 -2.85
CA CYS A 35 -2.97 -27.53 -3.47
C CYS A 35 -4.08 -27.09 -2.50
N ALA A 36 -4.70 -28.04 -1.79
CA ALA A 36 -5.73 -27.74 -0.80
C ALA A 36 -5.20 -26.87 0.35
N LEU A 37 -4.04 -27.23 0.92
CA LEU A 37 -3.35 -26.48 1.97
C LEU A 37 -2.93 -25.07 1.54
N TYR A 38 -2.57 -24.89 0.27
CA TYR A 38 -2.23 -23.59 -0.28
C TYR A 38 -3.44 -22.64 -0.26
N ILE A 39 -4.64 -23.14 -0.54
CA ILE A 39 -5.88 -22.37 -0.51
C ILE A 39 -6.32 -22.17 0.95
N ASN A 40 -6.49 -23.27 1.68
CA ASN A 40 -6.93 -23.29 3.06
C ASN A 40 -5.99 -24.14 3.92
N SER A 41 -5.18 -23.46 4.72
CA SER A 41 -4.21 -24.10 5.62
C SER A 41 -4.83 -24.70 6.89
N GLU A 42 -6.11 -24.42 7.17
CA GLU A 42 -6.83 -24.92 8.35
C GLU A 42 -7.69 -26.14 8.01
N LEU A 43 -7.34 -26.87 6.95
CA LEU A 43 -8.06 -28.08 6.57
C LEU A 43 -7.87 -29.17 7.64
N SER A 44 -8.96 -29.67 8.22
CA SER A 44 -8.97 -30.77 9.19
C SER A 44 -8.90 -32.13 8.48
N GLY A 45 -8.31 -33.13 9.14
CA GLY A 45 -8.26 -34.51 8.62
C GLY A 45 -7.02 -34.85 7.78
N ILE A 46 -5.96 -34.06 7.90
CA ILE A 46 -4.69 -34.32 7.21
C ILE A 46 -3.96 -35.46 7.93
N PRO A 47 -3.59 -36.56 7.24
CA PRO A 47 -2.84 -37.63 7.86
C PRO A 47 -1.44 -37.14 8.28
N LEU A 48 -0.97 -37.57 9.46
CA LEU A 48 0.26 -37.04 10.10
C LEU A 48 1.51 -37.18 9.22
N ASN A 49 1.55 -38.20 8.36
CA ASN A 49 2.65 -38.45 7.42
C ASN A 49 2.76 -37.39 6.30
N MET A 50 1.67 -36.71 5.97
CA MET A 50 1.61 -35.66 4.94
C MET A 50 1.40 -34.26 5.53
N ALA A 51 1.35 -34.15 6.86
CA ALA A 51 1.19 -32.87 7.53
C ALA A 51 2.42 -31.96 7.27
N PRO A 52 2.21 -30.68 6.92
CA PRO A 52 3.32 -29.77 6.67
C PRO A 52 4.12 -29.48 7.96
N LYS A 53 5.45 -29.66 7.91
CA LYS A 53 6.37 -29.42 9.03
C LYS A 53 6.33 -27.97 9.57
N LYS A 54 5.88 -27.02 8.75
CA LYS A 54 5.66 -25.62 9.12
C LYS A 54 4.27 -25.18 8.69
N TRP A 55 3.53 -24.61 9.62
CA TRP A 55 2.21 -24.03 9.37
C TRP A 55 2.35 -22.81 8.47
N THR A 56 1.94 -22.93 7.22
CA THR A 56 1.92 -21.81 6.28
C THR A 56 0.54 -21.16 6.29
N ARG A 57 0.48 -19.83 6.16
CA ARG A 57 -0.81 -19.14 6.00
C ARG A 57 -1.30 -19.33 4.55
N GLY A 58 -2.34 -20.13 4.40
CA GLY A 58 -3.05 -20.31 3.13
C GLY A 58 -3.67 -19.00 2.61
N PHE A 59 -4.09 -19.01 1.35
CA PHE A 59 -4.65 -17.84 0.68
C PHE A 59 -5.85 -17.27 1.43
N VAL A 60 -6.80 -18.12 1.83
CA VAL A 60 -8.00 -17.72 2.56
C VAL A 60 -7.63 -17.04 3.89
N GLN A 61 -6.62 -17.56 4.61
CA GLN A 61 -6.16 -16.99 5.89
C GLN A 61 -5.51 -15.61 5.73
N ARG A 62 -4.97 -15.30 4.55
CA ARG A 62 -4.44 -13.96 4.26
C ARG A 62 -5.54 -12.97 3.95
N LEU A 63 -6.68 -13.44 3.43
CA LEU A 63 -7.83 -12.59 3.12
C LEU A 63 -8.72 -12.36 4.35
N LYS A 64 -9.03 -13.43 5.11
CA LYS A 64 -9.93 -13.39 6.27
C LYS A 64 -9.22 -12.96 7.56
N GLY A 65 -10.02 -12.60 8.56
CA GLY A 65 -9.54 -12.29 9.93
C GLY A 65 -9.21 -10.81 10.18
N LYS A 66 -8.90 -10.49 11.45
CA LYS A 66 -8.60 -9.12 11.90
C LYS A 66 -7.38 -8.52 11.21
N GLN A 67 -6.37 -9.34 10.95
CA GLN A 67 -5.13 -8.96 10.24
C GLN A 67 -5.16 -9.35 8.75
N GLY A 68 -6.32 -9.77 8.24
CA GLY A 68 -6.50 -10.14 6.83
C GLY A 68 -6.55 -8.92 5.92
N ARG A 69 -6.39 -9.13 4.61
CA ARG A 69 -6.34 -8.04 3.62
C ARG A 69 -7.65 -7.28 3.50
N PHE A 70 -8.81 -7.91 3.64
CA PHE A 70 -10.08 -7.19 3.54
C PHE A 70 -10.20 -6.13 4.65
N ARG A 71 -10.03 -6.54 5.90
CA ARG A 71 -10.17 -5.62 7.04
C ARG A 71 -8.96 -4.71 7.22
N GLY A 72 -7.75 -5.23 7.04
CA GLY A 72 -6.51 -4.49 7.28
C GLY A 72 -6.15 -3.50 6.16
N ASN A 73 -6.48 -3.81 4.90
CA ASN A 73 -6.09 -2.97 3.77
C ASN A 73 -7.25 -2.23 3.10
N LEU A 74 -8.50 -2.75 3.15
CA LEU A 74 -9.64 -2.09 2.52
C LEU A 74 -10.43 -1.24 3.53
N SER A 75 -10.66 -1.74 4.74
CA SER A 75 -11.45 -1.01 5.75
C SER A 75 -10.63 -0.06 6.64
N GLY A 76 -9.29 -0.10 6.56
CA GLY A 76 -8.42 0.64 7.49
C GLY A 76 -7.01 0.87 6.96
N LYS A 77 -6.89 1.32 5.70
CA LYS A 77 -5.59 1.60 5.08
C LYS A 77 -4.93 2.81 5.75
N ARG A 78 -3.60 2.77 5.85
CA ARG A 78 -2.81 3.96 6.17
C ARG A 78 -2.93 4.96 5.02
N VAL A 79 -3.14 6.23 5.37
CA VAL A 79 -3.31 7.33 4.43
C VAL A 79 -2.10 8.26 4.50
N ASP A 80 -1.66 8.71 3.35
CA ASP A 80 -0.63 9.74 3.22
C ASP A 80 -1.23 11.13 3.52
N PHE A 81 -0.39 12.12 3.80
CA PHE A 81 -0.79 13.49 4.14
C PHE A 81 -1.70 13.61 5.38
N SER A 82 -1.42 12.82 6.42
CA SER A 82 -2.07 12.92 7.72
C SER A 82 -1.05 13.20 8.83
N GLY A 83 -1.45 13.99 9.83
CA GLY A 83 -0.65 14.31 11.01
C GLY A 83 -1.40 13.95 12.30
N ARG A 84 -0.66 13.65 13.37
CA ARG A 84 -1.22 13.40 14.71
C ARG A 84 -0.37 14.12 15.75
N THR A 85 -1.01 14.86 16.64
CA THR A 85 -0.34 15.63 17.70
C THR A 85 -1.19 15.57 18.98
N VAL A 86 -0.58 15.97 20.09
CA VAL A 86 -1.29 16.17 21.37
C VAL A 86 -2.15 17.43 21.28
N ILE A 87 -3.34 17.40 21.86
CA ILE A 87 -4.26 18.54 21.92
C ILE A 87 -3.98 19.38 23.18
N SER A 88 -4.12 20.69 23.07
CA SER A 88 -4.04 21.64 24.19
C SER A 88 -5.15 22.66 24.06
N PRO A 89 -5.80 23.08 25.17
CA PRO A 89 -6.87 24.06 25.11
C PRO A 89 -6.31 25.46 24.83
N ASP A 90 -6.90 26.19 23.88
CA ASP A 90 -6.61 27.60 23.60
C ASP A 90 -7.93 28.40 23.50
N PRO A 91 -8.20 29.33 24.44
CA PRO A 91 -9.45 30.10 24.46
C PRO A 91 -9.53 31.20 23.39
N ASN A 92 -8.41 31.55 22.72
CA ASN A 92 -8.41 32.60 21.70
C ASN A 92 -8.85 32.10 20.32
N LEU A 93 -9.00 30.79 20.15
CA LEU A 93 -9.29 30.15 18.89
C LEU A 93 -10.81 30.03 18.67
N ARG A 94 -11.27 30.26 17.44
CA ARG A 94 -12.69 30.09 17.10
C ARG A 94 -13.06 28.61 17.05
N ILE A 95 -14.36 28.30 17.17
CA ILE A 95 -14.87 26.91 17.20
C ILE A 95 -14.56 26.15 15.90
N ASP A 96 -14.45 26.86 14.77
CA ASP A 96 -14.15 26.35 13.44
C ASP A 96 -12.64 26.26 13.13
N GLU A 97 -11.79 26.68 14.05
CA GLU A 97 -10.35 26.79 13.84
C GLU A 97 -9.56 25.72 14.63
N VAL A 98 -8.42 25.31 14.07
CA VAL A 98 -7.49 24.38 14.72
C VAL A 98 -6.07 24.92 14.54
N ALA A 99 -5.34 25.06 15.65
CA ALA A 99 -3.94 25.46 15.62
C ALA A 99 -3.06 24.29 15.16
N VAL A 100 -2.29 24.51 14.09
CA VAL A 100 -1.33 23.53 13.56
C VAL A 100 0.09 24.04 13.79
N PRO A 101 0.97 23.28 14.46
CA PRO A 101 2.36 23.68 14.67
C PRO A 101 3.08 23.92 13.34
N VAL A 102 3.93 24.94 13.28
CA VAL A 102 4.70 25.32 12.09
C VAL A 102 5.53 24.15 11.53
N HIS A 103 6.09 23.31 12.40
CA HIS A 103 6.84 22.13 11.98
C HIS A 103 5.99 21.14 11.18
N VAL A 104 4.75 20.91 11.59
CA VAL A 104 3.81 20.01 10.88
C VAL A 104 3.34 20.66 9.58
N ALA A 105 3.10 21.97 9.59
CA ALA A 105 2.66 22.72 8.42
C ALA A 105 3.69 22.68 7.27
N LYS A 106 4.99 22.67 7.57
CA LYS A 106 6.07 22.52 6.56
C LYS A 106 6.09 21.15 5.88
N ILE A 107 5.65 20.10 6.59
CA ILE A 107 5.66 18.72 6.10
C ILE A 107 4.39 18.43 5.28
N LEU A 108 3.23 18.86 5.78
CA LEU A 108 1.94 18.63 5.12
C LEU A 108 1.77 19.57 3.93
N THR A 109 1.67 18.98 2.75
CA THR A 109 1.55 19.72 1.49
C THR A 109 0.21 19.49 0.81
N TYR A 110 -0.24 20.50 0.08
CA TYR A 110 -1.44 20.47 -0.73
C TYR A 110 -1.13 20.82 -2.18
N PRO A 111 -1.56 20.01 -3.18
CA PRO A 111 -1.30 20.28 -4.58
C PRO A 111 -2.25 21.36 -5.12
N GLU A 112 -1.74 22.57 -5.29
CA GLU A 112 -2.49 23.67 -5.88
C GLU A 112 -2.14 23.84 -7.37
N LYS A 113 -3.18 23.96 -8.22
CA LYS A 113 -3.01 24.23 -9.65
C LYS A 113 -2.77 25.72 -9.88
N VAL A 114 -1.76 26.05 -10.67
CA VAL A 114 -1.49 27.43 -11.08
C VAL A 114 -2.56 27.92 -12.04
N ASN A 115 -3.13 29.07 -11.68
CA ASN A 115 -4.10 29.88 -12.40
C ASN A 115 -3.59 31.33 -12.47
N LYS A 116 -4.21 32.18 -13.30
CA LYS A 116 -3.81 33.60 -13.41
C LYS A 116 -3.91 34.36 -12.07
N ALA A 117 -4.90 34.02 -11.24
CA ALA A 117 -5.14 34.71 -9.97
C ALA A 117 -4.14 34.35 -8.85
N ASN A 118 -3.68 33.08 -8.78
CA ASN A 118 -2.76 32.63 -7.72
C ASN A 118 -1.29 32.60 -8.18
N LEU A 119 -1.00 32.94 -9.44
CA LEU A 119 0.35 32.87 -10.02
C LEU A 119 1.39 33.65 -9.23
N GLU A 120 1.06 34.87 -8.82
CA GLU A 120 2.00 35.72 -8.07
C GLU A 120 2.25 35.19 -6.67
N MET A 121 1.20 34.71 -6.01
CA MET A 121 1.28 34.10 -4.68
C MET A 121 2.13 32.83 -4.70
N LEU A 122 1.87 31.92 -5.65
CA LEU A 122 2.62 30.68 -5.79
C LEU A 122 4.08 30.93 -6.18
N ARG A 123 4.36 31.96 -7.00
CA ARG A 123 5.74 32.39 -7.28
C ARG A 123 6.48 32.85 -6.03
N LYS A 124 5.81 33.58 -5.13
CA LYS A 124 6.41 34.01 -3.85
C LYS A 124 6.72 32.79 -2.96
N LEU A 125 5.77 31.86 -2.84
CA LEU A 125 5.94 30.64 -2.03
C LEU A 125 7.07 29.74 -2.55
N VAL A 126 7.20 29.62 -3.87
CA VAL A 126 8.32 28.89 -4.49
C VAL A 126 9.67 29.57 -4.20
N ARG A 127 9.72 30.91 -4.20
CA ARG A 127 10.95 31.65 -3.88
C ARG A 127 11.36 31.50 -2.41
N SER A 128 10.40 31.40 -1.48
CA SER A 128 10.66 31.16 -0.06
C SER A 128 11.28 29.78 0.22
N GLY A 129 11.02 28.80 -0.66
CA GLY A 129 11.50 27.43 -0.51
C GLY A 129 10.76 26.61 0.55
N PRO A 130 11.24 25.40 0.87
CA PRO A 130 10.57 24.47 1.79
C PRO A 130 10.86 24.74 3.28
N GLU A 131 11.98 25.38 3.61
CA GLU A 131 12.44 25.54 5.00
C GLU A 131 11.74 26.67 5.76
N VAL A 132 11.17 27.65 5.06
CA VAL A 132 10.52 28.83 5.64
C VAL A 132 9.02 28.78 5.37
N HIS A 133 8.22 28.87 6.43
CA HIS A 133 6.76 28.97 6.31
C HIS A 133 6.36 30.46 6.18
N PRO A 134 5.50 30.85 5.22
CA PRO A 134 4.85 30.03 4.19
C PRO A 134 5.75 29.77 2.97
N GLY A 135 5.72 28.53 2.46
CA GLY A 135 6.63 28.05 1.42
C GLY A 135 6.06 26.88 0.62
N ALA A 136 6.85 26.41 -0.36
CA ALA A 136 6.50 25.33 -1.26
C ALA A 136 7.61 24.27 -1.34
N ASN A 137 7.20 23.01 -1.42
CA ASN A 137 8.13 21.88 -1.37
C ASN A 137 8.45 21.33 -2.75
N PHE A 138 7.43 21.17 -3.61
CA PHE A 138 7.61 20.57 -4.92
C PHE A 138 6.86 21.34 -6.00
N ILE A 139 7.45 21.36 -7.18
CA ILE A 139 6.84 21.86 -8.41
C ILE A 139 6.71 20.67 -9.36
N GLN A 140 5.48 20.30 -9.65
CA GLN A 140 5.19 19.26 -10.61
C GLN A 140 4.74 19.90 -11.93
N GLN A 141 5.55 19.72 -12.95
CA GLN A 141 5.17 20.05 -14.32
C GLN A 141 4.34 18.90 -14.89
N ARG A 142 3.24 19.21 -15.58
CA ARG A 142 2.38 18.18 -16.19
C ARG A 142 3.05 17.39 -17.33
N HIS A 143 4.30 17.70 -17.70
CA HIS A 143 4.83 17.34 -19.00
C HIS A 143 6.18 16.63 -18.93
N THR A 144 6.12 15.34 -18.66
CA THR A 144 6.99 14.36 -19.33
C THR A 144 6.09 13.58 -20.30
N GLN A 145 5.68 14.20 -21.41
CA GLN A 145 5.33 13.61 -22.72
C GLN A 145 4.71 14.71 -23.62
N MET A 146 5.52 15.31 -24.52
CA MET A 146 5.21 16.11 -25.75
C MET A 146 3.72 16.46 -26.07
N LYS A 147 3.23 17.67 -26.42
CA LYS A 147 3.74 18.92 -27.03
C LYS A 147 2.69 20.06 -26.93
N ARG A 148 3.18 21.31 -26.99
CA ARG A 148 2.66 22.57 -27.60
C ARG A 148 1.49 23.40 -27.00
N SER A 149 1.89 24.67 -26.72
CA SER A 149 1.19 25.97 -26.82
C SER A 149 -0.20 26.13 -26.19
N GLY A 150 -0.22 26.77 -25.01
CA GLY A 150 -1.37 27.55 -24.57
C GLY A 150 -1.77 27.43 -23.11
N GLN A 151 -1.17 26.54 -22.32
CA GLN A 151 -1.72 26.20 -21.00
C GLN A 151 -0.66 26.08 -19.91
N PHE A 152 -0.53 27.16 -19.13
CA PHE A 152 0.27 27.23 -17.91
C PHE A 152 -0.40 26.41 -16.80
N TYR A 153 -0.09 25.12 -16.68
CA TYR A 153 -0.51 24.33 -15.52
C TYR A 153 0.72 23.70 -14.85
N TRP A 154 1.20 24.39 -13.82
CA TRP A 154 2.09 23.83 -12.82
C TRP A 154 1.24 23.43 -11.62
N THR A 155 1.52 22.31 -10.98
CA THR A 155 0.94 21.98 -9.67
C THR A 155 2.02 22.16 -8.63
N CYS A 156 1.81 23.08 -7.70
CA CYS A 156 2.74 23.35 -6.61
C CYS A 156 2.23 22.69 -5.33
N LEU A 157 3.07 21.92 -4.66
CA LEU A 157 2.77 21.35 -3.35
C LEU A 157 3.11 22.41 -2.29
N VAL A 158 2.08 23.15 -1.87
CA VAL A 158 2.17 24.26 -0.91
C VAL A 158 1.94 23.76 0.50
N SER A 159 2.72 24.25 1.46
CA SER A 159 2.52 23.94 2.88
C SER A 159 1.22 24.56 3.43
N PHE A 160 0.49 23.82 4.27
CA PHE A 160 -0.76 24.32 4.90
C PHE A 160 -0.53 25.62 5.67
N LYS A 161 -1.53 26.51 5.69
CA LYS A 161 -1.50 27.78 6.43
C LYS A 161 -1.40 27.49 7.94
N SER A 162 -0.25 27.76 8.57
CA SER A 162 -0.13 27.68 10.04
C SER A 162 -0.50 29.02 10.67
N MET A 163 -1.13 28.98 11.85
CA MET A 163 -1.23 30.15 12.72
C MET A 163 0.16 30.42 13.32
N SER A 164 0.53 31.70 13.45
CA SER A 164 1.80 32.16 14.04
C SER A 164 1.73 32.16 15.56
#